data_AF-A0A271JBX2-F1
#
_entry.id   AF-A0A271JBX2-F1
#
_cell.length_a   1.000
_cell.length_b   1.000
_cell.length_c   1.000
_cell.angle_alpha   90.00
_cell.angle_beta   90.00
_cell.angle_gamma   90.00
#
_symmetry.space_group_name_H-M   'P 1'
#
loop_
_entity.id
_entity.type
_entity.pdbx_description
1 polymer ?
#
loop_
_entity_poly.entity_id
_entity_poly.type
_entity_poly.pdbx_seq_one_letter_code
_entity_poly.pdbx_strand_id
1 'polypeptide(L)'
;MRALGLLVLTTLLAAGCTSSNRAYPASARVDAQGGQDRYRLCHRGNTLTLPEPAVRAHLRHGDRFGACRSRNGSRGNGQGRGRN
;
A
#
# COMPACT_ATOMS: atom_id res chain seq x y z
N MET A 1 25.35 29.51 40.67
CA MET A 1 24.35 28.48 40.32
C MET A 1 23.59 28.95 39.09
N ARG A 2 23.50 28.09 38.07
CA ARG A 2 22.55 28.13 36.93
C ARG A 2 22.81 29.12 35.79
N ALA A 3 23.55 28.65 34.79
CA ALA A 3 23.26 28.92 33.38
C ALA A 3 23.99 27.90 32.47
N LEU A 4 23.96 26.61 32.85
CA LEU A 4 24.30 25.51 31.97
C LEU A 4 22.99 24.82 31.60
N GLY A 5 22.67 24.78 30.32
CA GLY A 5 21.68 23.84 29.79
C GLY A 5 20.43 24.49 29.18
N LEU A 6 20.56 25.09 28.00
CA LEU A 6 19.39 25.32 27.14
C LEU A 6 19.77 25.51 25.66
N LEU A 7 20.50 24.55 25.07
CA LEU A 7 20.72 24.56 23.61
C LEU A 7 21.05 23.17 23.03
N VAL A 8 20.29 22.14 23.42
CA VAL A 8 20.37 20.79 22.81
C VAL A 8 18.98 20.28 22.37
N LEU A 9 18.04 21.17 22.04
CA LEU A 9 16.62 20.78 21.96
C LEU A 9 15.89 20.96 20.60
N THR A 10 16.56 21.26 19.49
CA THR A 10 15.79 21.69 18.28
C THR A 10 15.78 20.78 17.05
N THR A 11 16.50 19.68 16.94
CA THR A 11 16.41 18.88 15.69
C THR A 11 16.40 17.37 15.88
N LEU A 12 15.60 16.85 16.82
CA LEU A 12 14.96 15.55 16.58
C LEU A 12 13.83 15.79 15.56
N LEU A 13 14.20 15.92 14.29
CA LEU A 13 13.25 15.91 13.19
C LEU A 13 12.66 14.51 13.12
N ALA A 14 11.51 14.35 13.75
CA ALA A 14 10.74 13.11 13.76
C ALA A 14 10.60 12.60 12.33
N ALA A 15 11.30 11.51 12.01
CA ALA A 15 10.90 10.63 10.93
C ALA A 15 9.57 9.98 11.37
N GLY A 16 8.48 10.74 11.24
CA GLY A 16 7.13 10.24 11.40
C GLY A 16 6.86 9.29 10.26
N CYS A 17 7.22 8.02 10.44
CA CYS A 17 6.70 6.95 9.62
C CYS A 17 5.20 6.86 9.94
N THR A 18 4.35 7.58 9.19
CA THR A 18 2.93 7.28 9.14
C THR A 18 2.83 5.84 8.62
N SER A 19 2.75 4.89 9.55
CA SER A 19 2.33 3.53 9.28
C SER A 19 0.89 3.63 8.80
N SER A 20 0.70 3.80 7.49
CA SER A 20 -0.60 3.60 6.87
C SER A 20 -1.02 2.19 7.25
N ASN A 21 -1.96 2.07 8.18
CA ASN A 21 -2.52 0.80 8.60
C ASN A 21 -3.37 0.25 7.45
N ARG A 22 -2.69 -0.22 6.39
CA ARG A 22 -3.36 -0.73 5.19
C ARG A 22 -4.00 -2.05 5.56
N ALA A 23 -5.31 -2.13 5.33
CA ALA A 23 -6.08 -3.35 5.54
C ALA A 23 -5.63 -4.51 4.63
N TYR A 24 -4.92 -4.19 3.54
CA TYR A 24 -4.61 -5.11 2.44
C TYR A 24 -3.14 -5.07 2.02
N PRO A 25 -2.65 -6.16 1.39
CA PRO A 25 -1.24 -6.28 1.02
C PRO A 25 -0.82 -5.24 -0.01
N ALA A 26 0.31 -4.58 0.26
CA ALA A 26 0.88 -3.56 -0.62
C ALA A 26 1.21 -4.11 -2.03
N SER A 27 1.50 -5.41 -2.16
CA SER A 27 1.76 -6.08 -3.44
C SER A 27 0.56 -6.10 -4.38
N ALA A 28 -0.66 -5.94 -3.86
CA ALA A 28 -1.88 -5.91 -4.64
C ALA A 28 -2.38 -4.49 -4.91
N ARG A 29 -1.89 -3.47 -4.19
CA ARG A 29 -2.27 -2.07 -4.42
C ARG A 29 -1.77 -1.63 -5.79
N VAL A 30 -2.63 -0.98 -6.56
CA VAL A 30 -2.28 -0.48 -7.90
C VAL A 30 -2.01 1.02 -7.84
N ASP A 31 -2.95 1.75 -7.28
CA ASP A 31 -3.01 3.22 -7.30
C ASP A 31 -4.04 3.71 -6.27
N ALA A 32 -4.21 5.03 -6.20
CA ALA A 32 -5.29 5.66 -5.47
C ALA A 32 -6.06 6.60 -6.41
N GLN A 33 -7.38 6.51 -6.43
CA GLN A 33 -8.27 7.36 -7.22
C GLN A 33 -9.36 7.94 -6.34
N GLY A 34 -9.58 9.25 -6.41
CA GLY A 34 -10.58 9.93 -5.60
C GLY A 34 -10.36 9.75 -4.09
N GLY A 35 -9.10 9.63 -3.65
CA GLY A 35 -8.74 9.40 -2.25
C GLY A 35 -8.95 7.96 -1.77
N GLN A 36 -9.28 7.02 -2.66
CA GLN A 36 -9.49 5.61 -2.34
C GLN A 36 -8.40 4.76 -2.95
N ASP A 37 -7.77 3.90 -2.14
CA ASP A 37 -6.83 2.90 -2.62
C ASP A 37 -7.57 1.87 -3.48
N ARG A 38 -6.92 1.44 -4.56
CA ARG A 38 -7.43 0.35 -5.39
C ARG A 38 -6.47 -0.83 -5.40
N TYR A 39 -7.07 -2.01 -5.48
CA TYR A 39 -6.36 -3.27 -5.37
C TYR A 39 -6.70 -4.17 -6.54
N ARG A 40 -5.68 -4.90 -6.99
CA ARG A 40 -5.79 -5.90 -8.04
C ARG A 40 -6.20 -7.25 -7.45
N LEU A 41 -7.23 -7.87 -8.02
CA LEU A 41 -7.69 -9.21 -7.68
C LEU A 41 -7.85 -10.09 -8.92
N CYS A 42 -7.67 -11.40 -8.72
CA CYS A 42 -8.02 -12.43 -9.68
C CYS A 42 -9.40 -12.98 -9.35
N HIS A 43 -10.33 -12.79 -10.29
CA HIS A 43 -11.70 -13.27 -10.23
C HIS A 43 -11.94 -14.21 -11.42
N ARG A 44 -12.07 -15.52 -11.17
CA ARG A 44 -12.40 -16.52 -12.20
C ARG A 44 -11.53 -16.43 -13.48
N GLY A 45 -10.23 -16.18 -13.31
CA GLY A 45 -9.29 -16.05 -14.43
C GLY A 45 -9.17 -14.64 -15.04
N ASN A 46 -10.01 -13.69 -14.60
CA ASN A 46 -9.96 -12.29 -15.00
C ASN A 46 -9.29 -11.44 -13.92
N THR A 47 -8.35 -10.59 -14.35
CA THR A 47 -7.70 -9.63 -13.45
C THR A 47 -8.53 -8.36 -13.35
N LEU A 48 -9.01 -8.04 -12.15
CA LEU A 48 -9.81 -6.86 -11.85
C LEU A 48 -9.00 -5.87 -11.01
N THR A 49 -9.30 -4.58 -11.14
CA THR A 49 -8.81 -3.54 -10.22
C THR A 49 -10.02 -2.84 -9.62
N LEU A 50 -10.14 -2.88 -8.29
CA LEU A 50 -11.33 -2.47 -7.56
C LEU A 50 -10.95 -1.58 -6.37
N PRO A 51 -11.81 -0.63 -5.97
CA PRO A 51 -11.56 0.22 -4.80
C PRO A 51 -11.60 -0.60 -3.51
N GLU A 52 -10.87 -0.13 -2.49
CA GLU A 52 -10.72 -0.78 -1.17
C GLU A 52 -12.04 -1.31 -0.57
N PRO A 53 -13.16 -0.56 -0.58
CA PRO A 53 -14.41 -1.02 0.01
C PRO A 53 -14.99 -2.27 -0.66
N ALA A 54 -14.71 -2.49 -1.95
CA ALA A 54 -15.22 -3.63 -2.71
C ALA A 54 -14.39 -4.89 -2.50
N VAL A 55 -13.12 -4.76 -2.08
CA VAL A 55 -12.18 -5.89 -1.94
C VAL A 55 -12.72 -6.96 -0.99
N ARG A 56 -13.25 -6.55 0.16
CA ARG A 56 -13.78 -7.48 1.17
C ARG A 56 -14.87 -8.41 0.62
N ALA A 57 -15.80 -7.88 -0.18
CA ALA A 57 -16.88 -8.65 -0.78
C ALA A 57 -16.33 -9.67 -1.79
N HIS A 58 -15.40 -9.24 -2.64
CA HIS A 58 -14.75 -10.08 -3.65
C HIS A 58 -13.97 -11.23 -3.00
N LEU A 59 -13.22 -10.97 -1.92
CA LEU A 59 -12.53 -12.02 -1.17
C LEU A 59 -13.51 -13.05 -0.56
N ARG A 60 -14.68 -12.62 -0.06
CA ARG A 60 -15.71 -13.53 0.46
C ARG A 60 -16.33 -14.41 -0.63
N HIS A 61 -16.27 -13.99 -1.89
CA HIS A 61 -16.72 -14.78 -3.03
C HIS A 61 -15.63 -15.71 -3.59
N GLY A 62 -14.41 -15.68 -3.04
CA GLY A 62 -13.29 -16.56 -3.42
C GLY A 62 -12.22 -15.90 -4.30
N ASP A 63 -12.26 -14.58 -4.48
CA ASP A 63 -11.24 -13.87 -5.25
C ASP A 63 -9.90 -13.87 -4.51
N ARG A 64 -8.81 -13.74 -5.26
CA ARG A 64 -7.45 -13.71 -4.70
C ARG A 64 -6.75 -12.41 -5.05
N PHE A 65 -5.99 -11.85 -4.10
CA PHE A 65 -5.12 -10.71 -4.37
C PHE A 65 -4.11 -10.99 -5.50
N GLY A 66 -3.86 -9.96 -6.31
CA GLY A 66 -2.90 -10.00 -7.41
C GLY A 66 -3.56 -10.24 -8.77
N ALA A 67 -2.71 -10.26 -9.82
CA ALA A 67 -3.17 -10.61 -11.16
C ALA A 67 -3.42 -12.11 -11.26
N CYS A 68 -4.33 -12.52 -12.15
CA CYS A 68 -4.42 -13.92 -12.52
C CYS A 68 -3.13 -14.38 -13.18
N ARG A 69 -2.75 -15.64 -12.96
CA ARG A 69 -1.65 -16.28 -13.66
C ARG A 69 -2.07 -16.48 -15.13
N SER A 70 -1.87 -15.49 -15.98
CA SER A 70 -1.83 -15.72 -17.42
C SER A 70 -0.55 -16.50 -17.76
N ARG A 71 -0.59 -17.32 -18.81
CA ARG A 71 0.58 -18.11 -19.27
C ARG A 71 1.82 -17.25 -19.59
N ASN A 72 1.65 -15.94 -19.79
CA ASN A 72 2.75 -14.98 -19.87
C ASN A 72 2.96 -14.32 -18.50
N GLY A 73 3.91 -14.86 -17.75
CA GLY A 73 4.31 -14.35 -16.45
C GLY A 73 4.80 -12.90 -16.50
N SER A 74 4.65 -12.24 -15.35
CA SER A 74 5.43 -11.07 -14.95
C SER A 74 5.10 -9.75 -15.64
N ARG A 75 4.29 -8.94 -14.94
CA ARG A 75 4.62 -7.55 -14.60
C ARG A 75 3.81 -7.16 -13.37
N GLY A 76 4.19 -7.76 -12.24
CA GLY A 76 3.93 -7.11 -10.97
C GLY A 76 4.66 -5.78 -10.99
N ASN A 77 3.97 -4.71 -11.36
CA ASN A 77 4.42 -3.35 -11.12
C ASN A 77 4.35 -3.11 -9.60
N GLY A 78 5.31 -3.71 -8.90
CA GLY A 78 5.71 -3.35 -7.55
C GLY A 78 6.97 -2.51 -7.65
N GLN A 79 6.90 -1.36 -8.32
CA GLN A 79 7.93 -0.33 -8.19
C GLN A 79 7.45 0.72 -7.20
N GLY A 80 7.34 0.29 -5.94
CA GLY A 80 7.70 1.15 -4.82
C GLY A 80 9.21 1.36 -4.84
N ARG A 81 9.70 2.20 -5.74
CA ARG A 81 11.06 2.75 -5.65
C ARG A 81 10.97 4.04 -4.85
N GLY A 82 11.09 3.90 -3.54
CA GLY A 82 11.64 4.97 -2.74
C GLY A 82 13.12 5.17 -3.03
N ARG A 83 13.56 6.42 -2.83
CA ARG A 83 14.94 6.91 -2.63
C ARG A 83 15.70 7.37 -3.89
N ASN A 84 15.69 8.67 -4.14
CA ASN A 84 16.91 9.51 -4.17
C ASN A 84 16.56 10.86 -3.53
#